data_AF-A0A0K0CTX9-F1
#
_entry.id   AF-A0A0K0CTX9-F1
#
_cell.length_a   1.000
_cell.length_b   1.000
_cell.length_c   1.000
_cell.angle_alpha   90.00
_cell.angle_beta   90.00
_cell.angle_gamma   90.00
#
_symmetry.space_group_name_H-M   'P 1'
#
loop_
_entity.id
_entity.type
_entity.pdbx_description
1 polymer ?
#
loop_
_entity_poly.entity_id
_entity_poly.type
_entity_poly.pdbx_seq_one_letter_code
_entity_poly.pdbx_strand_id
1 'polypeptide(L)'
;MSSMTANVVQYNMQVIIETFIPLKNCTDRSNEVASQGYELCSMCQGAYLLSENCFPSFINSVLCDKREIGCIFDFSDRPHGTCREEPLTLPVLRNHGSSECEDWIPYEIQV
;
A
#
# COMPACT_ATOMS: atom_id res chain seq x y z
N MET A 1 29.24 -31.36 30.34
CA MET A 1 28.32 -30.20 30.24
C MET A 1 28.88 -29.27 29.17
N SER A 2 28.46 -29.43 27.92
CA SER A 2 28.82 -28.51 26.84
C SER A 2 27.58 -27.72 26.47
N SER A 3 27.62 -26.44 26.82
CA SER A 3 26.64 -25.41 26.46
C SER A 3 26.67 -25.21 24.94
N MET A 4 25.55 -25.46 24.25
CA MET A 4 25.34 -25.01 22.89
C MET A 4 24.77 -23.59 22.96
N THR A 5 25.60 -22.60 22.62
CA THR A 5 25.14 -21.24 22.38
C THR A 5 24.41 -21.22 21.04
N ALA A 6 23.07 -21.12 21.09
CA ALA A 6 22.27 -20.79 19.93
C ALA A 6 22.58 -19.35 19.52
N ASN A 7 23.29 -19.19 18.40
CA ASN A 7 23.42 -17.89 17.74
C ASN A 7 22.07 -17.53 17.14
N VAL A 8 21.26 -16.75 17.86
CA VAL A 8 20.07 -16.11 17.29
C VAL A 8 20.59 -15.00 16.38
N VAL A 9 20.70 -15.30 15.08
CA VAL A 9 20.87 -14.26 14.06
C VAL A 9 19.56 -13.49 14.03
N GLN A 10 19.52 -12.37 14.73
CA GLN A 10 18.40 -11.45 14.72
C GLN A 10 18.43 -10.70 13.38
N TYR A 11 17.90 -11.33 12.33
CA TYR A 11 17.60 -10.61 11.09
C TYR A 11 16.57 -9.53 11.45
N ASN A 12 16.88 -8.25 11.18
CA ASN A 12 15.88 -7.18 11.17
C ASN A 12 14.90 -7.48 10.03
N MET A 13 13.96 -8.37 10.31
CA MET A 13 13.01 -8.88 9.35
C MET A 13 11.82 -7.90 9.36
N GLN A 14 11.85 -6.91 8.48
CA GLN A 14 10.73 -5.99 8.24
C GLN A 14 9.64 -6.67 7.40
N VAL A 15 8.37 -6.35 7.64
CA VAL A 15 7.27 -6.75 6.74
C VAL A 15 7.55 -6.14 5.36
N ILE A 16 7.53 -6.99 4.33
CA ILE A 16 7.84 -6.57 2.96
C ILE A 16 6.52 -6.45 2.20
N ILE A 17 6.25 -5.25 1.69
CA ILE A 17 5.23 -5.02 0.67
C ILE A 17 5.87 -5.35 -0.67
N GLU A 18 5.39 -6.39 -1.34
CA GLU A 18 6.08 -6.95 -2.51
C GLU A 18 5.65 -6.26 -3.80
N THR A 19 4.35 -6.15 -4.06
CA THR A 19 3.84 -5.66 -5.36
C THR A 19 2.42 -5.12 -5.23
N PHE A 20 2.14 -4.02 -5.92
CA PHE A 20 0.78 -3.52 -6.16
C PHE A 20 0.19 -4.20 -7.40
N ILE A 21 -0.98 -4.81 -7.26
CA ILE A 21 -1.74 -5.45 -8.33
C ILE A 21 -2.98 -4.59 -8.62
N PRO A 22 -3.09 -3.98 -9.81
CA PRO A 22 -4.29 -3.24 -10.20
C PRO A 22 -5.46 -4.21 -10.38
N LEU A 23 -6.61 -3.90 -9.79
CA LEU A 23 -7.84 -4.70 -9.92
C LEU A 23 -8.61 -4.38 -11.20
N LYS A 24 -8.46 -3.14 -11.70
CA LYS A 24 -9.08 -2.64 -12.93
C LYS A 24 -8.26 -1.45 -13.45
N ASN A 25 -8.64 -0.99 -14.65
CA ASN A 25 -8.14 0.28 -15.16
C ASN A 25 -8.45 1.42 -14.18
N CYS A 26 -7.54 2.39 -14.12
CA CYS A 26 -7.75 3.59 -13.31
C CYS A 26 -9.04 4.28 -13.76
N THR A 27 -9.80 4.75 -12.79
CA THR A 27 -10.97 5.57 -13.04
C THR A 27 -10.46 6.97 -13.33
N ASP A 28 -10.64 7.39 -14.58
CA ASP A 28 -10.35 8.76 -15.01
C ASP A 28 -11.24 9.73 -14.24
N ARG A 29 -10.80 10.98 -14.15
CA ARG A 29 -11.61 12.09 -13.61
C ARG A 29 -12.98 12.12 -14.27
N SER A 30 -14.06 12.19 -13.49
CA SER A 30 -15.39 12.39 -14.01
C SER A 30 -15.62 13.86 -14.33
N ASN A 31 -16.07 14.13 -15.55
CA ASN A 31 -16.51 15.47 -15.95
C ASN A 31 -17.87 15.86 -15.31
N GLU A 32 -18.59 14.92 -14.69
CA GLU A 32 -19.96 15.13 -14.20
C GLU A 32 -20.03 15.68 -12.76
N VAL A 33 -19.01 15.39 -11.92
CA VAL A 33 -18.95 15.81 -10.50
C VAL A 33 -18.34 17.21 -10.31
N ALA A 34 -17.85 17.82 -11.39
CA ALA A 34 -17.48 19.24 -11.43
C ALA A 34 -18.64 20.17 -11.00
N SER A 35 -19.89 19.71 -11.13
CA SER A 35 -21.09 20.45 -10.70
C SER A 35 -21.29 20.54 -9.18
N GLN A 36 -20.64 19.68 -8.39
CA GLN A 36 -20.72 19.66 -6.92
C GLN A 36 -19.38 19.93 -6.21
N GLY A 37 -18.31 20.20 -6.98
CA GLY A 37 -17.08 20.82 -6.47
C GLY A 37 -16.01 19.91 -5.89
N TYR A 38 -16.09 18.58 -6.04
CA TYR A 38 -15.10 17.67 -5.48
C TYR A 38 -14.77 16.48 -6.41
N GLU A 39 -13.92 16.70 -7.41
CA GLU A 39 -13.10 15.63 -8.02
C GLU A 39 -11.76 16.20 -8.50
N LEU A 40 -10.64 15.60 -8.07
CA LEU A 40 -9.31 16.21 -8.25
C LEU A 40 -8.27 15.30 -8.93
N CYS A 41 -8.31 13.98 -8.74
CA CYS A 41 -7.30 13.06 -9.29
C CYS A 41 -7.94 11.78 -9.84
N SER A 42 -7.36 11.23 -10.90
CA SER A 42 -7.66 9.87 -11.36
C SER A 42 -7.19 8.86 -10.31
N MET A 43 -7.96 7.79 -10.12
CA MET A 43 -7.72 6.81 -9.06
C MET A 43 -7.53 5.40 -9.62
N CYS A 44 -6.48 4.71 -9.18
CA CYS A 44 -6.17 3.33 -9.54
C CYS A 44 -6.41 2.43 -8.33
N GLN A 45 -7.45 1.58 -8.40
CA GLN A 45 -7.79 0.64 -7.33
C GLN A 45 -7.01 -0.65 -7.50
N GLY A 46 -6.41 -1.15 -6.42
CA GLY A 46 -5.62 -2.37 -6.43
C GLY A 46 -5.43 -2.97 -5.05
N ALA A 47 -4.52 -3.93 -4.97
CA ALA A 47 -4.09 -4.51 -3.70
C ALA A 47 -2.57 -4.65 -3.67
N TYR A 48 -1.98 -4.36 -2.51
CA TYR A 48 -0.62 -4.72 -2.18
C TYR A 48 -0.57 -6.17 -1.71
N LEU A 49 0.30 -6.97 -2.30
CA LEU A 49 0.68 -8.27 -1.75
C LEU A 49 1.71 -8.08 -0.64
N LEU A 50 1.48 -8.74 0.49
CA LEU A 50 2.46 -8.88 1.56
C LEU A 50 3.20 -10.22 1.41
N SER A 51 4.37 -10.33 2.00
CA SER A 51 5.13 -11.58 1.99
C SER A 51 4.32 -12.76 2.53
N GLU A 52 4.62 -13.98 2.07
CA GLU A 52 3.85 -15.20 2.39
C GLU A 52 3.67 -15.48 3.90
N ASN A 53 4.55 -14.94 4.74
CA ASN A 53 4.47 -15.04 6.20
C ASN A 53 3.73 -13.88 6.88
N CYS A 54 2.94 -13.09 6.15
CA CYS A 54 2.16 -11.98 6.70
C CYS A 54 0.66 -12.25 6.65
N PHE A 55 -0.06 -11.71 7.63
CA PHE A 55 -1.52 -11.67 7.68
C PHE A 55 -2.02 -10.23 7.89
N PRO A 56 -2.96 -9.73 7.06
CA PRO A 56 -3.50 -10.39 5.88
C PRO A 56 -2.42 -10.54 4.79
N SER A 57 -2.59 -11.50 3.87
CA SER A 57 -1.64 -11.70 2.76
C SER A 57 -1.72 -10.61 1.69
N PHE A 58 -2.78 -9.79 1.71
CA PHE A 58 -2.94 -8.64 0.82
C PHE A 58 -3.72 -7.52 1.52
N ILE A 59 -3.50 -6.29 1.04
CA ILE A 59 -4.17 -5.08 1.53
C ILE A 59 -4.70 -4.29 0.34
N ASN A 60 -5.96 -3.91 0.37
CA ASN A 60 -6.54 -3.02 -0.64
C ASN A 60 -5.91 -1.63 -0.53
N SER A 61 -5.56 -1.03 -1.68
CA SER A 61 -5.04 0.34 -1.73
C SER A 61 -5.56 1.07 -2.97
N VAL A 62 -5.43 2.39 -2.92
CA VAL A 62 -5.80 3.33 -3.98
C VAL A 62 -4.57 4.19 -4.26
N LEU A 63 -4.11 4.17 -5.51
CA LEU A 63 -3.00 5.01 -5.97
C LEU A 63 -3.51 6.10 -6.92
N CYS A 64 -2.77 7.19 -7.03
CA CYS A 64 -2.99 8.17 -8.09
C CYS A 64 -2.57 7.56 -9.43
N ASP A 65 -3.21 8.00 -10.53
CA ASP A 65 -2.74 7.62 -11.85
C ASP A 65 -1.38 8.27 -12.14
N LYS A 66 -0.36 7.47 -12.42
CA LYS A 66 1.00 7.97 -12.70
C LYS A 66 1.10 8.79 -13.98
N ARG A 67 0.09 8.71 -14.86
CA ARG A 67 0.00 9.53 -16.08
C ARG A 67 -0.49 10.95 -15.80
N GLU A 68 -0.95 11.21 -14.58
CA GLU A 68 -1.56 12.45 -14.18
C GLU A 68 -0.53 13.58 -14.03
N ILE A 69 -0.77 14.70 -14.72
CA ILE A 69 0.16 15.84 -14.77
C ILE A 69 -0.10 16.90 -13.69
N GLY A 70 -1.16 16.74 -12.90
CA GLY A 70 -1.58 17.68 -11.85
C GLY A 70 -3.07 17.59 -11.58
N CYS A 71 -3.58 18.31 -10.59
CA CYS A 71 -5.01 18.46 -10.30
C CYS A 71 -5.42 19.94 -10.35
N ILE A 72 -6.72 20.24 -10.27
CA ILE A 72 -7.27 21.60 -10.27
C ILE A 72 -6.85 22.39 -11.52
N PHE A 73 -7.69 22.35 -12.55
CA PHE A 73 -7.41 22.99 -13.84
C PHE A 73 -8.21 24.27 -13.97
N ASP A 74 -7.59 25.32 -14.50
CA ASP A 74 -8.30 26.53 -14.92
C ASP A 74 -8.85 26.39 -16.35
N PHE A 75 -9.49 27.45 -16.86
CA PHE A 75 -10.04 27.47 -18.23
C PHE A 75 -8.98 27.38 -19.34
N SER A 76 -7.69 27.53 -19.01
CA SER A 76 -6.57 27.35 -19.93
C SER A 76 -5.96 25.95 -19.87
N ASP A 77 -6.61 25.02 -19.15
CA ASP A 77 -6.14 23.64 -18.92
C ASP A 77 -4.77 23.58 -18.22
N ARG A 78 -4.46 24.61 -17.43
CA ARG A 78 -3.23 24.64 -16.63
C ARG A 78 -3.50 24.02 -15.26
N PRO A 79 -2.67 23.06 -14.80
CA PRO A 79 -2.80 22.48 -13.47
C PRO A 79 -2.30 23.43 -12.38
N HIS A 80 -3.02 23.51 -11.27
CA HIS A 80 -2.69 24.32 -10.08
C HIS A 80 -2.49 23.48 -8.81
N GLY A 81 -2.66 22.16 -8.89
CA GLY A 81 -2.42 21.22 -7.80
C GLY A 81 -1.66 19.98 -8.26
N THR A 82 -1.31 19.11 -7.31
CA THR A 82 -0.63 17.84 -7.56
C THR A 82 -1.37 16.69 -6.87
N CYS A 83 -1.51 15.58 -7.58
CA CYS A 83 -2.04 14.34 -7.03
C CYS A 83 -0.97 13.63 -6.20
N ARG A 84 -1.31 13.26 -4.97
CA ARG A 84 -0.44 12.54 -4.05
C ARG A 84 -1.25 11.54 -3.26
N GLU A 85 -0.72 10.34 -3.12
CA GLU A 85 -1.26 9.36 -2.20
C GLU A 85 -0.99 9.79 -0.74
N GLU A 86 -1.99 9.62 0.12
CA GLU A 86 -1.81 9.75 1.56
C GLU A 86 -1.61 8.36 2.16
N PRO A 87 -0.43 8.05 2.72
CA PRO A 87 -0.17 6.72 3.23
C PRO A 87 -0.97 6.47 4.52
N LEU A 88 -1.55 5.28 4.63
CA LEU A 88 -2.22 4.82 5.84
C LEU A 88 -1.32 3.86 6.61
N THR A 89 -1.21 4.07 7.92
CA THR A 89 -0.52 3.13 8.81
C THR A 89 -1.49 2.04 9.24
N LEU A 90 -1.19 0.78 8.94
CA LEU A 90 -2.04 -0.36 9.22
C LEU A 90 -1.31 -1.40 10.07
N PRO A 91 -2.00 -2.02 11.06
CA PRO A 91 -1.46 -3.15 11.78
C PRO A 91 -1.57 -4.43 10.93
N VAL A 92 -0.50 -5.21 10.91
CA VAL A 92 -0.41 -6.53 10.28
C VAL A 92 0.27 -7.52 11.22
N LEU A 93 0.10 -8.81 10.99
CA LEU A 93 0.79 -9.86 11.72
C LEU A 93 1.85 -10.49 10.82
N ARG A 94 2.98 -10.85 11.41
CA ARG A 94 4.02 -11.63 10.74
C ARG A 94 4.31 -12.91 11.50
N ASN A 95 4.33 -14.03 10.80
CA ASN A 95 4.76 -15.31 11.35
C ASN A 95 6.30 -15.39 11.34
N HIS A 96 6.86 -15.55 12.53
CA HIS A 96 8.27 -15.80 12.79
C HIS A 96 8.58 -17.28 13.05
N GLY A 97 7.53 -18.07 13.29
CA GLY A 97 7.59 -19.51 13.48
C GLY A 97 7.57 -20.29 12.16
N SER A 98 7.34 -21.60 12.25
CA SER A 98 7.14 -22.47 11.09
C SER A 98 5.65 -22.59 10.74
N SER A 99 5.34 -23.29 9.66
CA SER A 99 3.95 -23.67 9.33
C SER A 99 3.33 -24.67 10.31
N GLU A 100 4.14 -25.35 11.12
CA GLU A 100 3.69 -26.32 12.13
C GLU A 100 3.61 -25.71 13.53
N CYS A 101 4.41 -24.67 13.80
CA CYS A 101 4.47 -23.95 15.06
C CYS A 101 4.57 -22.46 14.76
N GLU A 102 3.41 -21.84 14.59
CA GLU A 102 3.30 -20.44 14.23
C GLU A 102 3.59 -19.52 15.44
N ASP A 103 4.25 -18.40 15.18
CA ASP A 103 4.50 -17.33 16.15
C ASP A 103 4.22 -15.98 15.50
N TRP A 104 3.01 -15.45 15.74
CA TRP A 104 2.50 -14.26 15.08
C TRP A 104 2.77 -13.01 15.91
N ILE A 105 3.52 -12.08 15.34
CA ILE A 105 3.92 -10.82 15.98
C ILE A 105 3.31 -9.64 15.20
N PRO A 106 2.71 -8.64 15.89
CA PRO A 106 2.19 -7.45 15.24
C PRO A 106 3.29 -6.52 14.73
N TYR A 107 3.06 -5.94 13.55
CA TYR A 107 3.88 -4.92 12.90
C TYR A 107 2.99 -3.83 12.33
N GLU A 108 3.56 -2.64 12.17
CA GLU A 108 2.92 -1.54 11.43
C GLU A 108 3.56 -1.40 10.06
N ILE A 109 2.72 -1.20 9.05
CA ILE A 109 3.17 -0.88 7.68
C ILE A 109 2.49 0.39 7.19
N GLN A 110 3.08 1.02 6.17
CA GLN A 110 2.48 2.14 5.45
C GLN A 110 2.13 1.71 4.04
N VAL A 111 0.87 1.93 3.64
CA VAL A 111 0.30 1.56 2.34
C VAL A 111 -0.40 2.73 1.67
#